data_AF-A0A5E6NHI0-F1
#
_entry.id   AF-A0A5E6NHI0-F1
#
_cell.length_a   1.000
_cell.length_b   1.000
_cell.length_c   1.000
_cell.angle_alpha   90.00
_cell.angle_beta   90.00
_cell.angle_gamma   90.00
#
_symmetry.space_group_name_H-M   'P 1'
#
loop_
_entity.id
_entity.type
_entity.pdbx_description
1 polymer ?
#
loop_
_entity_poly.entity_id
_entity_poly.type
_entity_poly.pdbx_seq_one_letter_code
_entity_poly.pdbx_strand_id
1 'polypeptide(L)'
;MHFFKHAQNYVQQLPKENTSDLKERIEHNKIQAQELITDIGADKAWKYTASKLKNKTLKIELNLWAQAVSNIGKTESKRTQKWRKIAKQQMQKCKDVIPCWIMPLQQLADTITPQQECMIILLWMRLVN
;
A
#
# COMPACT_ATOMS: atom_id res chain seq x y z
N MET A 1 -25.65 5.04 49.88
CA MET A 1 -25.90 5.94 48.73
C MET A 1 -25.08 7.23 48.69
N HIS A 2 -24.35 7.64 49.75
CA HIS A 2 -23.56 8.89 49.73
C HIS A 2 -22.25 8.82 48.92
N PHE A 3 -21.56 7.69 48.93
CA PHE A 3 -20.30 7.47 48.20
C PHE A 3 -20.46 7.67 46.68
N PHE A 4 -21.55 7.17 46.12
CA PHE A 4 -21.81 7.25 44.67
C PHE A 4 -22.04 8.69 44.21
N LYS A 5 -22.71 9.49 45.04
CA LYS A 5 -22.98 10.91 44.77
C LYS A 5 -21.70 11.75 44.84
N HIS A 6 -20.79 11.41 45.77
CA HIS A 6 -19.49 12.04 45.87
C HIS A 6 -18.57 11.70 44.68
N ALA A 7 -18.59 10.44 44.24
CA ALA A 7 -17.86 9.99 43.06
C ALA A 7 -18.39 10.65 41.76
N GLN A 8 -19.72 10.77 41.62
CA GLN A 8 -20.33 11.47 40.48
C GLN A 8 -20.00 12.96 40.45
N ASN A 9 -20.01 13.64 41.60
CA ASN A 9 -19.60 15.04 41.68
C ASN A 9 -18.12 15.23 41.31
N TYR A 10 -17.24 14.33 41.75
CA TYR A 10 -15.81 14.38 41.39
C TYR A 10 -15.60 14.21 39.88
N VAL A 11 -16.31 13.27 39.25
CA VAL A 11 -16.27 13.05 37.79
C VAL A 11 -16.85 14.25 37.02
N GLN A 12 -17.87 14.92 37.56
CA GLN A 12 -18.46 16.13 36.97
C GLN A 12 -17.59 17.39 37.14
N GLN A 13 -16.73 17.43 38.16
CA GLN A 13 -15.78 18.53 38.40
C GLN A 13 -14.54 18.46 37.50
N LEU A 14 -14.28 17.31 36.86
CA LEU A 14 -13.24 17.22 35.84
C LEU A 14 -13.64 18.08 34.62
N PRO A 15 -12.81 19.04 34.17
CA PRO A 15 -13.13 19.86 33.01
C PRO A 15 -13.23 18.95 31.78
N LYS A 16 -14.44 18.78 31.24
CA LYS A 16 -14.67 18.06 29.97
C LYS A 16 -13.81 18.64 28.84
N GLU A 17 -13.54 19.95 28.89
CA GLU A 17 -12.65 20.70 27.99
C GLU A 17 -11.27 20.06 27.82
N ASN A 18 -10.60 19.67 28.91
CA ASN A 18 -9.26 19.09 28.83
C ASN A 18 -9.27 17.68 28.22
N THR A 19 -10.34 16.90 28.43
CA THR A 19 -10.39 15.52 27.94
C THR A 19 -10.69 15.42 26.44
N SER A 20 -11.40 16.40 25.87
CA SER A 20 -11.66 16.44 24.42
C SER A 20 -10.41 16.88 23.67
N ASP A 21 -9.77 17.97 24.10
CA ASP A 21 -8.50 18.45 23.53
C ASP A 21 -7.42 17.36 23.54
N LEU A 22 -7.25 16.67 24.68
CA LEU A 22 -6.28 15.58 24.77
C LEU A 22 -6.58 14.43 23.79
N LYS A 23 -7.86 14.10 23.58
CA LYS A 23 -8.25 13.06 22.61
C LYS A 23 -7.95 13.48 21.18
N GLU A 24 -8.28 14.72 20.83
CA GLU A 24 -7.99 15.29 19.50
C GLU A 24 -6.49 15.31 19.23
N ARG A 25 -5.68 15.72 20.21
CA ARG A 25 -4.22 15.72 20.10
C ARG A 25 -3.64 14.32 19.97
N ILE A 26 -4.16 13.34 20.72
CA ILE A 26 -3.76 11.94 20.56
C ILE A 26 -4.08 11.45 19.15
N GLU A 27 -5.27 11.76 18.64
CA GLU A 27 -5.68 11.32 17.31
C GLU A 27 -4.86 11.99 16.21
N HIS A 28 -4.62 13.29 16.32
CA HIS A 28 -3.72 14.01 15.42
C HIS A 28 -2.32 13.41 15.41
N ASN A 29 -1.73 13.18 16.59
CA ASN A 29 -0.40 12.57 16.70
C ASN A 29 -0.35 11.16 16.11
N LYS A 30 -1.42 10.36 16.25
CA LYS A 30 -1.51 9.05 15.61
C LYS A 30 -1.54 9.15 14.09
N ILE A 31 -2.30 10.09 13.54
CA ILE A 31 -2.37 10.33 12.10
C ILE A 31 -0.98 10.74 11.59
N GLN A 32 -0.32 11.71 12.25
CA GLN A 32 1.03 12.12 11.87
C GLN A 32 2.06 11.00 11.99
N ALA A 33 2.02 10.21 13.07
CA ALA A 33 2.89 9.06 13.22
C ALA A 33 2.67 8.03 12.10
N GLN A 34 1.42 7.79 11.72
CA GLN A 34 1.08 6.90 10.63
C GLN A 34 1.58 7.42 9.28
N GLU A 35 1.42 8.71 9.00
CA GLU A 35 1.95 9.35 7.79
C GLU A 35 3.47 9.19 7.71
N LEU A 36 4.19 9.55 8.78
CA LEU A 36 5.64 9.40 8.85
C LEU A 36 6.11 7.95 8.69
N ILE A 37 5.43 6.99 9.32
CA ILE A 37 5.74 5.56 9.16
C ILE A 37 5.53 5.13 7.70
N THR A 38 4.47 5.63 7.06
CA THR A 38 4.16 5.33 5.66
C THR A 38 5.25 5.87 4.74
N ASP A 39 5.66 7.12 4.95
CA ASP A 39 6.71 7.78 4.16
C ASP A 39 8.05 7.06 4.34
N ILE A 40 8.45 6.79 5.58
CA ILE A 40 9.69 6.05 5.87
C ILE A 40 9.64 4.64 5.27
N GLY A 41 8.49 3.98 5.35
CA GLY A 41 8.27 2.66 4.76
C GLY A 41 8.45 2.70 3.24
N ALA A 42 7.81 3.66 2.57
CA ALA A 42 7.92 3.88 1.14
C ALA A 42 9.36 4.18 0.72
N ASP A 43 10.03 5.09 1.41
CA ASP A 43 11.42 5.47 1.14
C ASP A 43 12.37 4.27 1.28
N LYS A 44 12.24 3.50 2.36
CA LYS A 44 13.05 2.29 2.57
C LYS A 44 12.82 1.28 1.46
N ALA A 45 11.57 1.06 1.09
CA ALA A 45 11.19 0.12 0.05
C ALA A 45 11.77 0.54 -1.31
N TRP A 46 11.59 1.79 -1.72
CA TRP A 46 12.15 2.32 -2.96
C TRP A 46 13.67 2.33 -2.98
N LYS A 47 14.31 2.64 -1.86
CA LYS A 47 15.77 2.62 -1.72
C LYS A 47 16.31 1.19 -1.86
N TYR A 48 15.64 0.20 -1.28
CA TYR A 48 15.95 -1.22 -1.49
C TYR A 48 15.85 -1.59 -2.98
N THR A 49 14.74 -1.25 -3.62
CA THR A 49 14.53 -1.51 -5.06
C THR A 49 15.60 -0.86 -5.93
N ALA A 50 15.91 0.42 -5.71
CA ALA A 50 16.97 1.13 -6.42
C ALA A 50 18.34 0.46 -6.24
N SER A 51 18.63 -0.05 -5.05
CA SER A 51 19.87 -0.79 -4.79
C SER A 51 19.97 -2.09 -5.57
N LYS A 52 18.86 -2.83 -5.72
CA LYS A 52 18.79 -4.10 -6.45
C LYS A 52 18.80 -3.90 -7.96
N LEU A 53 18.20 -2.82 -8.46
CA LEU A 53 18.21 -2.46 -9.88
C LEU A 53 19.59 -2.04 -10.42
N LYS A 54 20.62 -1.97 -9.57
CA LYS A 54 22.03 -1.92 -10.02
C LYS A 54 22.43 -3.18 -10.79
N ASN A 55 21.74 -4.30 -10.57
CA ASN A 55 21.90 -5.50 -11.39
C ASN A 55 21.34 -5.25 -12.80
N LYS A 56 22.20 -5.35 -13.81
CA LYS A 56 21.84 -5.12 -15.23
C LYS A 56 20.71 -6.03 -15.69
N THR A 57 20.68 -7.29 -15.26
CA THR A 57 19.67 -8.28 -15.67
C THR A 57 18.28 -7.86 -15.20
N LEU A 58 18.13 -7.52 -13.91
CA LEU A 58 16.85 -7.07 -13.35
C LEU A 58 16.35 -5.79 -14.01
N LYS A 59 17.26 -4.85 -14.31
CA LYS A 59 16.92 -3.61 -15.03
C LYS A 59 16.39 -3.89 -16.43
N ILE A 60 17.01 -4.83 -17.15
CA ILE A 60 16.56 -5.24 -18.49
C ILE A 60 15.17 -5.89 -18.40
N GLU A 61 14.97 -6.82 -17.47
CA GLU A 61 13.70 -7.52 -17.28
C GLU A 61 12.56 -6.56 -16.92
N LEU A 62 12.81 -5.59 -16.05
CA LEU A 62 11.84 -4.56 -15.71
C LEU A 62 11.49 -3.66 -16.90
N ASN A 63 12.48 -3.29 -17.72
CA ASN A 63 12.25 -2.51 -18.95
C ASN A 63 11.43 -3.31 -19.97
N LEU A 64 11.72 -4.59 -20.13
CA LEU A 64 10.94 -5.49 -21.00
C LEU A 64 9.50 -5.63 -20.51
N TRP A 65 9.30 -5.72 -19.20
CA TRP A 65 7.97 -5.68 -18.60
C TRP A 65 7.24 -4.38 -18.94
N ALA A 66 7.86 -3.22 -18.72
CA ALA A 66 7.24 -1.92 -18.98
C ALA A 66 6.86 -1.76 -20.46
N GLN A 67 7.72 -2.20 -21.37
CA GLN A 67 7.43 -2.24 -22.82
C GLN A 67 6.28 -3.19 -23.14
N ALA A 68 6.24 -4.38 -22.52
CA ALA A 68 5.14 -5.31 -22.75
C ALA A 68 3.82 -4.72 -22.29
N VAL A 69 3.79 -4.06 -21.12
CA VAL A 69 2.60 -3.39 -20.56
C VAL A 69 2.14 -2.25 -21.46
N SER A 70 3.04 -1.40 -21.95
CA SER A 70 2.67 -0.29 -22.85
C SER A 70 2.07 -0.77 -24.18
N ASN A 71 2.37 -2.00 -24.59
CA ASN A 71 1.84 -2.62 -25.80
C ASN A 71 0.50 -3.37 -25.59
N ILE A 72 -0.02 -3.42 -24.36
CA ILE A 72 -1.35 -3.96 -24.08
C ILE A 72 -2.39 -2.92 -24.52
N GLY A 73 -3.04 -3.17 -25.65
CA GLY A 73 -4.13 -2.33 -26.15
C GLY A 73 -5.39 -2.41 -25.29
N LYS A 74 -6.28 -1.42 -25.45
CA LYS A 74 -7.58 -1.33 -24.74
C LYS A 74 -8.52 -2.50 -25.08
N THR A 75 -8.52 -2.94 -26.33
CA THR A 75 -9.37 -4.03 -26.81
C THR A 75 -8.63 -5.35 -26.77
N GLU A 76 -9.34 -6.40 -26.34
CA GLU A 76 -8.79 -7.74 -26.31
C GLU A 76 -8.59 -8.28 -27.74
N SER A 77 -7.37 -8.74 -28.01
CA SER A 77 -6.97 -9.32 -29.29
C SER A 77 -5.89 -10.38 -29.05
N LYS A 78 -5.64 -11.24 -30.05
CA LYS A 78 -4.54 -12.22 -29.99
C LYS A 78 -3.19 -11.56 -29.69
N ARG A 79 -2.96 -10.34 -30.21
CA ARG A 79 -1.74 -9.55 -29.94
C ARG A 79 -1.71 -9.06 -28.49
N THR A 80 -2.83 -8.57 -27.96
CA THR A 80 -2.97 -8.14 -26.57
C THR A 80 -2.69 -9.30 -25.60
N GLN A 81 -3.22 -10.50 -25.87
CA GLN A 81 -2.96 -11.70 -25.05
C GLN A 81 -1.47 -12.11 -25.05
N LYS A 82 -0.79 -12.00 -26.20
CA LYS A 82 0.66 -12.25 -26.29
C LYS A 82 1.44 -11.29 -25.37
N TRP A 83 1.13 -10.00 -25.41
CA TRP A 83 1.79 -9.01 -24.55
C TRP A 83 1.49 -9.22 -23.07
N ARG A 84 0.27 -9.62 -22.71
CA ARG A 84 -0.06 -10.02 -21.33
C ARG A 84 0.80 -11.18 -20.86
N LYS A 85 0.98 -12.22 -21.68
CA LYS A 85 1.87 -13.35 -21.35
C LYS A 85 3.31 -12.91 -21.11
N ILE A 86 3.85 -12.06 -21.99
CA ILE A 86 5.22 -11.55 -21.87
C ILE A 86 5.36 -10.69 -20.61
N ALA A 87 4.41 -9.79 -20.34
CA ALA A 87 4.39 -8.99 -19.12
C ALA A 87 4.37 -9.89 -17.87
N LYS A 88 3.49 -10.89 -17.81
CA LYS A 88 3.43 -11.84 -16.69
C LYS A 88 4.76 -12.57 -16.48
N GLN A 89 5.41 -13.01 -17.55
CA GLN A 89 6.71 -13.70 -17.47
C GLN A 89 7.82 -12.80 -16.95
N GLN A 90 7.94 -11.57 -17.44
CA GLN A 90 8.98 -10.64 -16.97
C GLN A 90 8.71 -10.19 -15.53
N MET A 91 7.45 -9.96 -15.16
CA MET A 91 7.04 -9.61 -13.80
C MET A 91 7.49 -10.67 -12.79
N GLN A 92 7.31 -11.95 -13.11
CA GLN A 92 7.71 -13.04 -12.21
C GLN A 92 9.21 -13.05 -11.88
N LYS A 93 10.05 -12.48 -12.74
CA LYS A 93 11.50 -12.41 -12.53
C LYS A 93 11.94 -11.25 -11.64
N CYS A 94 11.14 -10.19 -11.56
CA CYS A 94 11.46 -8.98 -10.80
C CYS A 94 10.51 -8.70 -9.63
N LYS A 95 9.51 -9.56 -9.40
CA LYS A 95 8.47 -9.41 -8.35
C LYS A 95 9.03 -9.23 -6.94
N ASP A 96 10.13 -9.88 -6.61
CA ASP A 96 10.75 -9.86 -5.27
C ASP A 96 11.50 -8.56 -4.97
N VAL A 97 11.68 -7.72 -6.00
CA VAL A 97 12.52 -6.51 -5.94
C VAL A 97 11.68 -5.24 -5.96
N ILE A 98 10.49 -5.27 -6.57
CA ILE A 98 9.60 -4.11 -6.69
C ILE A 98 8.66 -4.08 -5.47
N PRO A 99 8.54 -2.94 -4.78
CA PRO A 99 7.87 -2.88 -3.48
C PRO A 99 6.35 -2.83 -3.60
N CYS A 100 5.83 -2.45 -4.77
CA CYS A 100 4.40 -2.49 -5.08
C CYS A 100 4.17 -2.66 -6.58
N TRP A 101 3.18 -3.47 -6.94
CA TRP A 101 2.74 -3.66 -8.32
C TRP A 101 1.37 -3.01 -8.52
N ILE A 102 1.31 -1.94 -9.31
CA ILE A 102 0.04 -1.31 -9.69
C ILE A 102 -0.51 -2.09 -10.89
N MET A 103 -1.49 -2.97 -10.65
CA MET A 103 -2.19 -3.74 -11.69
C MET A 103 -3.67 -3.31 -11.75
N PRO A 104 -4.26 -3.12 -12.94
CA PRO A 104 -5.69 -2.83 -13.07
C PRO A 104 -6.54 -3.94 -12.45
N LEU A 105 -7.55 -3.58 -11.65
CA LEU A 105 -8.41 -4.50 -10.88
C LEU A 105 -8.99 -5.66 -11.71
N GLN A 106 -9.38 -5.39 -12.96
CA GLN A 106 -9.92 -6.42 -13.87
C GLN A 106 -8.92 -7.53 -14.21
N GLN A 107 -7.62 -7.26 -14.12
CA GLN A 107 -6.54 -8.21 -14.42
C GLN A 107 -6.07 -8.97 -13.18
N LEU A 108 -6.35 -8.43 -11.99
CA LEU A 108 -6.06 -9.06 -10.72
C LEU A 108 -6.94 -10.28 -10.48
N ALA A 109 -8.23 -10.20 -10.84
CA ALA A 109 -9.20 -11.28 -10.68
C ALA A 109 -8.77 -12.57 -11.42
N ASP A 110 -8.14 -12.44 -12.59
CA ASP A 110 -7.70 -13.57 -13.42
C ASP A 110 -6.33 -14.13 -13.01
N THR A 111 -5.59 -13.44 -12.12
CA THR A 111 -4.18 -13.75 -11.83
C THR A 111 -3.95 -14.28 -10.41
N ILE A 112 -4.94 -14.20 -9.52
CA ILE A 112 -4.83 -14.71 -8.15
C ILE A 112 -5.13 -16.21 -8.12
N THR A 113 -4.07 -17.01 -7.96
CA THR A 113 -4.17 -18.29 -7.25
C THR A 113 -3.87 -17.99 -5.78
N PRO A 114 -4.68 -18.44 -4.80
CA PRO A 114 -4.58 -18.05 -3.39
C PRO A 114 -3.39 -18.70 -2.64
N GLN A 115 -2.29 -18.94 -3.35
CA GLN A 115 -1.06 -19.46 -2.79
C GLN A 115 0.05 -18.46 -3.11
N GLN A 116 0.46 -17.71 -2.07
CA GLN A 116 1.71 -16.95 -2.00
C GLN A 116 1.87 -15.82 -3.02
N GLU A 117 1.41 -14.62 -2.66
CA GLU A 117 2.13 -13.33 -2.82
C GLU A 117 1.19 -12.17 -2.51
N CYS A 118 0.91 -12.00 -1.22
CA CYS A 118 0.18 -10.85 -0.68
C CYS A 118 1.11 -9.63 -0.63
N MET A 119 1.52 -9.12 -1.79
CA MET A 119 2.15 -7.80 -1.92
C MET A 119 1.53 -6.99 -3.07
N ILE A 120 0.24 -7.21 -3.27
CA ILE A 120 -0.62 -6.42 -4.14
C ILE A 120 -1.77 -5.96 -3.22
N ILE A 121 -2.20 -4.70 -3.34
CA ILE A 121 -3.42 -4.11 -2.74
C ILE A 121 -3.35 -3.50 -1.30
N LEU A 122 -2.30 -2.79 -0.86
CA LEU A 122 -2.43 -2.00 0.39
C LEU A 122 -1.97 -0.53 0.36
N LEU A 123 -1.91 0.11 -0.82
CA LEU A 123 -1.79 1.58 -0.87
C LEU A 123 -2.99 2.30 -1.49
N TRP A 124 -3.88 1.62 -2.20
CA TRP A 124 -5.02 2.28 -2.86
C TRP A 124 -6.29 2.42 -2.00
N MET A 125 -6.41 1.64 -0.92
CA MET A 125 -7.60 1.71 -0.05
C MET A 125 -7.46 2.70 1.13
N ARG A 126 -6.31 3.34 1.32
CA ARG A 126 -6.11 4.29 2.44
C ARG A 126 -6.09 5.78 2.03
N LEU A 127 -6.15 6.07 0.73
CA LEU A 127 -6.21 7.44 0.20
C LEU A 127 -7.57 7.83 -0.37
N VAL A 128 -8.57 6.95 -0.23
CA VAL A 128 -9.98 7.26 -0.49
C VAL A 128 -10.80 6.78 0.70
N ASN A 129 -10.67 7.51 1.80
CA ASN A 129 -11.66 7.72 2.85
C ASN A 129 -11.29 9.01 3.57
#